data_AF-A0A941L3N2-F1
#
_entry.id   AF-A0A941L3N2-F1
#
_cell.length_a   1.000
_cell.length_b   1.000
_cell.length_c   1.000
_cell.angle_alpha   90.00
_cell.angle_beta   90.00
_cell.angle_gamma   90.00
#
_symmetry.space_group_name_H-M   'P 1'
#
loop_
_entity.id
_entity.type
_entity.pdbx_description
1 polymer ?
#
loop_
_entity_poly.entity_id
_entity_poly.type
_entity_poly.pdbx_seq_one_letter_code
_entity_poly.pdbx_strand_id
1 'polypeptide(L)'
;MNNSHTPLAKFIHWTFTALYAYGIFKQVEDLEDLEDASLLNFEIFFAIVFLLIVLLRYFYMKDVKTLLGAHEKMHKGHLFIAKATHRLVYVSLIMLPTTGLLIAGILAADIPGMQIAIGLHEFSAFLSYVTIAIHVGASLYSRLKGEGVWNGMVPVWKETGKNESELISHLEKAEDKVYETIEKTLRL
;
A
#
# COMPACT_ATOMS: atom_id res chain seq x y z
N MET A 1 9.86 9.11 23.58
CA MET A 1 9.12 9.57 22.38
C MET A 1 8.15 8.47 21.99
N ASN A 2 6.88 8.78 21.70
CA ASN A 2 5.92 7.75 21.27
C ASN A 2 6.35 7.19 19.89
N ASN A 3 6.84 5.94 19.88
CA ASN A 3 7.21 5.19 18.67
C ASN A 3 5.95 4.58 18.01
N SER A 4 4.93 5.40 17.76
CA SER A 4 3.68 4.93 17.15
C SER A 4 3.00 6.03 16.35
N HIS A 5 2.25 5.63 15.33
CA HIS A 5 1.44 6.57 14.57
C HIS A 5 0.27 7.11 15.40
N THR A 6 -0.21 8.29 15.00
CA THR A 6 -1.38 8.91 15.63
C THR A 6 -2.62 8.03 15.48
N PRO A 7 -3.61 8.14 16.38
CA PRO A 7 -4.89 7.42 16.21
C PRO A 7 -5.55 7.69 14.86
N LEU A 8 -5.46 8.94 14.36
CA LEU A 8 -5.99 9.32 13.05
C LEU A 8 -5.27 8.59 11.90
N ALA A 9 -3.93 8.49 11.92
CA ALA A 9 -3.19 7.73 10.92
C ALA A 9 -3.63 6.26 10.88
N LYS A 10 -3.79 5.63 12.05
CA LYS A 10 -4.23 4.24 12.16
C LYS A 10 -5.66 4.08 11.65
N PHE A 11 -6.56 4.98 12.03
CA PHE A 11 -7.94 4.97 11.56
C PHE A 11 -8.03 5.07 10.04
N ILE A 12 -7.32 6.02 9.42
CA ILE A 12 -7.30 6.19 7.97
C ILE A 12 -6.69 4.94 7.30
N HIS A 13 -5.59 4.39 7.82
CA HIS A 13 -4.96 3.20 7.26
C HIS A 13 -5.89 1.98 7.25
N TRP A 14 -6.54 1.68 8.38
CA TRP A 14 -7.42 0.50 8.47
C TRP A 14 -8.75 0.69 7.72
N THR A 15 -9.30 1.91 7.71
CA THR A 15 -10.44 2.26 6.85
C THR A 15 -10.08 2.03 5.38
N PHE A 16 -8.90 2.48 4.98
CA PHE A 16 -8.38 2.27 3.64
C PHE A 16 -8.24 0.78 3.30
N THR A 17 -7.70 -0.05 4.21
CA THR A 17 -7.61 -1.51 4.02
C THR A 17 -8.97 -2.15 3.78
N ALA A 18 -9.98 -1.78 4.58
CA ALA A 18 -11.33 -2.32 4.42
C ALA A 18 -11.97 -1.90 3.09
N LEU A 19 -11.82 -0.64 2.70
CA LEU A 19 -12.31 -0.14 1.42
C LEU A 19 -11.61 -0.81 0.24
N TYR A 20 -10.28 -0.98 0.30
CA TYR A 20 -9.53 -1.66 -0.76
C TYR A 20 -10.01 -3.11 -0.90
N ALA A 21 -10.15 -3.85 0.20
CA ALA A 21 -10.68 -5.20 0.17
C ALA A 21 -12.10 -5.25 -0.42
N TYR A 22 -12.97 -4.32 -0.04
CA TYR A 22 -14.30 -4.19 -0.63
C TYR A 22 -14.23 -3.98 -2.16
N GLY A 23 -13.36 -3.07 -2.62
CA GLY A 23 -13.17 -2.80 -4.04
C GLY A 23 -12.72 -4.04 -4.81
N ILE A 24 -11.87 -4.89 -4.23
CA ILE A 24 -11.47 -6.16 -4.86
C ILE A 24 -12.63 -7.15 -4.92
N PHE A 25 -13.42 -7.28 -3.85
CA PHE A 25 -14.56 -8.20 -3.82
C PHE A 25 -15.73 -7.76 -4.70
N LYS A 26 -15.81 -6.47 -5.02
CA LYS A 26 -16.89 -5.86 -5.81
C LYS A 26 -16.43 -5.31 -7.14
N GLN A 27 -15.21 -5.63 -7.56
CA GLN A 27 -14.68 -5.20 -8.84
C GLN A 27 -15.60 -5.66 -9.99
N VAL A 28 -15.73 -4.81 -11.00
CA VAL A 28 -16.41 -5.16 -12.24
C VAL A 28 -15.53 -6.13 -13.03
N GLU A 29 -16.11 -7.24 -13.48
CA GLU A 29 -15.37 -8.27 -14.25
C GLU A 29 -15.42 -7.97 -15.75
N ASP A 30 -16.58 -7.55 -16.25
CA ASP A 30 -16.80 -7.25 -17.67
C ASP A 30 -17.26 -5.81 -17.87
N LEU A 31 -16.76 -5.14 -18.92
CA LEU A 31 -17.17 -3.77 -19.26
C LEU A 31 -18.67 -3.64 -19.53
N GLU A 32 -19.29 -4.70 -20.03
CA GLU A 32 -20.73 -4.74 -20.36
C GLU A 32 -21.59 -4.49 -19.10
N ASP A 33 -21.10 -4.84 -17.91
CA ASP A 33 -21.78 -4.55 -16.64
C ASP A 33 -21.95 -3.04 -16.41
N LEU A 34 -21.06 -2.21 -16.99
CA LEU A 34 -21.11 -0.75 -16.86
C LEU A 34 -22.22 -0.09 -17.71
N GLU A 35 -22.94 -0.86 -18.54
CA GLU A 35 -24.18 -0.39 -19.17
C GLU A 35 -25.30 -0.15 -18.12
N ASP A 36 -25.22 -0.81 -16.96
CA ASP A 36 -26.09 -0.50 -15.82
C ASP A 36 -25.67 0.84 -15.21
N ALA A 37 -26.51 1.86 -15.43
CA ALA A 37 -26.27 3.20 -14.93
C ALA A 37 -26.17 3.27 -13.39
N SER A 38 -26.86 2.40 -12.65
CA SER A 38 -26.75 2.34 -11.19
C SER A 38 -25.38 1.81 -10.77
N LEU A 39 -24.88 0.76 -11.44
CA LEU A 39 -23.56 0.21 -11.17
C LEU A 39 -22.46 1.21 -11.53
N LEU A 40 -22.50 1.80 -12.72
CA LEU A 40 -21.53 2.81 -13.16
C LEU A 40 -21.47 4.00 -12.19
N ASN A 41 -22.61 4.52 -11.76
CA ASN A 41 -22.66 5.62 -10.78
C ASN A 41 -22.07 5.21 -9.43
N PHE A 42 -22.31 3.98 -8.98
CA PHE A 42 -21.72 3.45 -7.76
C PHE A 42 -20.20 3.36 -7.86
N GLU A 43 -19.67 2.82 -8.96
CA GLU A 43 -18.22 2.71 -9.20
C GLU A 43 -17.54 4.08 -9.27
N ILE A 44 -18.14 5.05 -9.95
CA ILE A 44 -17.64 6.44 -9.99
C ILE A 44 -17.60 7.03 -8.58
N PHE A 45 -18.70 6.91 -7.83
CA PHE A 45 -18.78 7.42 -6.45
C PHE A 45 -17.72 6.77 -5.57
N PHE A 46 -17.61 5.44 -5.63
CA PHE A 46 -16.63 4.67 -4.88
C PHE A 46 -15.20 5.08 -5.23
N ALA A 47 -14.87 5.21 -6.52
CA ALA A 47 -13.56 5.63 -7.00
C ALA A 47 -13.20 7.05 -6.52
N ILE A 48 -14.13 8.00 -6.54
CA ILE A 48 -13.92 9.36 -6.02
C ILE A 48 -13.65 9.33 -4.52
N VAL A 49 -14.49 8.65 -3.73
CA VAL A 49 -14.33 8.55 -2.28
C VAL A 49 -13.00 7.88 -1.92
N PHE A 50 -12.68 6.77 -2.59
CA PHE A 50 -11.44 6.04 -2.40
C PHE A 50 -10.22 6.91 -2.73
N LEU A 51 -10.22 7.59 -3.87
CA LEU A 51 -9.16 8.50 -4.28
C LEU A 51 -8.96 9.64 -3.27
N LEU A 52 -10.05 10.26 -2.79
CA LEU A 52 -9.97 11.32 -1.77
C LEU A 52 -9.32 10.80 -0.48
N ILE A 53 -9.72 9.62 0.00
CA ILE A 53 -9.14 9.02 1.21
C ILE A 53 -7.65 8.71 1.02
N VAL A 54 -7.25 8.17 -0.15
CA VAL A 54 -5.83 7.92 -0.47
C VAL A 54 -5.01 9.20 -0.47
N LEU A 55 -5.52 10.26 -1.10
CA LEU A 55 -4.84 11.55 -1.15
C LEU A 55 -4.73 12.19 0.24
N LEU A 56 -5.81 12.17 1.03
CA LEU A 56 -5.79 12.62 2.43
C LEU A 56 -4.73 11.86 3.22
N ARG A 57 -4.68 10.53 3.09
CA ARG A 57 -3.66 9.70 3.74
C ARG A 57 -2.25 10.09 3.29
N TYR A 58 -2.03 10.24 1.98
CA TYR A 58 -0.74 10.61 1.42
C TYR A 58 -0.24 11.93 2.01
N PHE A 59 -1.06 12.99 1.94
CA PHE A 59 -0.67 14.31 2.44
C PHE A 59 -0.51 14.35 3.96
N TYR A 60 -1.31 13.59 4.71
CA TYR A 60 -1.17 13.48 6.16
C TYR A 60 0.13 12.76 6.58
N MET A 61 0.58 11.78 5.78
CA MET A 61 1.70 10.90 6.13
C MET A 61 3.03 11.25 5.45
N LYS A 62 3.05 12.18 4.48
CA LYS A 62 4.22 12.44 3.62
C LYS A 62 5.51 12.79 4.38
N ASP A 63 5.38 13.43 5.54
CA ASP A 63 6.52 13.89 6.36
C ASP A 63 6.81 12.94 7.54
N VAL A 64 6.05 11.86 7.69
CA VAL A 64 6.24 10.89 8.77
C VAL A 64 7.40 9.96 8.43
N LYS A 65 8.27 9.70 9.42
CA LYS A 65 9.40 8.78 9.28
C LYS A 65 8.91 7.37 8.88
N THR A 66 9.47 6.82 7.81
CA THR A 66 9.28 5.43 7.42
C THR A 66 9.90 4.49 8.47
N LEU A 67 9.28 3.34 8.72
CA LEU A 67 9.67 2.39 9.78
C LEU A 67 9.58 2.98 11.21
N LEU A 68 8.65 3.92 11.43
CA LEU A 68 8.32 4.39 12.78
C LEU A 68 7.87 3.20 13.64
N GLY A 69 8.48 3.05 14.82
CA GLY A 69 8.23 1.89 15.69
C GLY A 69 9.45 1.00 15.86
N ALA A 70 10.39 1.03 14.92
CA ALA A 70 11.61 0.24 14.98
C ALA A 70 12.36 0.42 16.32
N HIS A 71 12.69 -0.68 16.97
CA HIS A 71 13.43 -0.70 18.24
C HIS A 71 14.91 -0.35 18.04
N GLU A 72 15.47 -0.75 16.89
CA GLU A 72 16.87 -0.56 16.54
C GLU A 72 17.02 0.40 15.35
N LYS A 73 18.23 0.90 15.13
CA LYS A 73 18.51 1.77 13.98
C LYS A 73 18.52 0.92 12.72
N MET A 74 17.55 1.16 11.85
CA MET A 74 17.44 0.43 10.58
C MET A 74 18.55 0.81 9.59
N HIS A 75 19.00 -0.18 8.83
CA HIS A 75 19.85 0.01 7.65
C HIS A 75 19.21 1.00 6.66
N LYS A 76 20.03 1.82 6.01
CA LYS A 76 19.56 2.76 4.97
C LYS A 76 19.01 2.01 3.76
N GLY A 77 19.56 0.82 3.44
CA GLY A 77 19.05 -0.06 2.39
C GLY A 77 17.62 -0.51 2.67
N HIS A 78 17.33 -0.91 3.92
CA HIS A 78 15.97 -1.25 4.35
C HIS A 78 15.05 -0.02 4.27
N LEU A 79 15.49 1.14 4.78
CA LEU A 79 14.72 2.39 4.67
C LEU A 79 14.40 2.76 3.21
N PHE A 80 15.35 2.53 2.29
CA PHE A 80 15.14 2.75 0.86
C PHE A 80 14.05 1.82 0.31
N ILE A 81 14.15 0.51 0.56
CA ILE A 81 13.15 -0.48 0.11
C ILE A 81 11.77 -0.15 0.69
N ALA A 82 11.68 0.17 1.98
CA ALA A 82 10.43 0.50 2.64
C ALA A 82 9.80 1.79 2.06
N LYS A 83 10.61 2.82 1.76
CA LYS A 83 10.13 4.04 1.09
C LYS A 83 9.67 3.75 -0.33
N ALA A 84 10.43 2.96 -1.10
CA ALA A 84 10.07 2.58 -2.45
C ALA A 84 8.74 1.82 -2.47
N THR A 85 8.59 0.84 -1.59
CA THR A 85 7.36 0.05 -1.44
C THR A 85 6.17 0.95 -1.10
N HIS A 86 6.27 1.82 -0.10
CA HIS A 86 5.17 2.74 0.22
C HIS A 86 4.82 3.69 -0.92
N ARG A 87 5.81 4.20 -1.66
CA ARG A 87 5.54 5.04 -2.84
C ARG A 87 4.82 4.27 -3.93
N LEU A 88 5.26 3.03 -4.22
CA LEU A 88 4.61 2.18 -5.21
C LEU A 88 3.18 1.83 -4.80
N VAL A 89 2.94 1.58 -3.52
CA VAL A 89 1.58 1.41 -2.95
C VAL A 89 0.75 2.67 -3.19
N TYR A 90 1.26 3.88 -2.89
CA TYR A 90 0.51 5.11 -3.19
C TYR A 90 0.26 5.30 -4.68
N VAL A 91 1.26 5.06 -5.53
CA VAL A 91 1.13 5.20 -6.99
C VAL A 91 0.05 4.26 -7.51
N SER A 92 0.09 2.97 -7.16
CA SER A 92 -0.91 2.01 -7.63
C SER A 92 -2.31 2.35 -7.15
N LEU A 93 -2.46 2.76 -5.89
CA LEU A 93 -3.76 3.08 -5.29
C LEU A 93 -4.34 4.43 -5.70
N ILE A 94 -3.52 5.33 -6.23
CA ILE A 94 -3.99 6.56 -6.88
C ILE A 94 -4.35 6.27 -8.33
N MET A 95 -3.50 5.54 -9.07
CA MET A 95 -3.73 5.21 -10.48
C MET A 95 -4.99 4.36 -10.67
N LEU A 96 -5.25 3.41 -9.78
CA LEU A 96 -6.41 2.51 -9.89
C LEU A 96 -7.76 3.28 -9.99
N PRO A 97 -8.16 4.11 -9.01
CA PRO A 97 -9.40 4.88 -9.13
C PRO A 97 -9.34 5.96 -10.21
N THR A 98 -8.17 6.58 -10.49
CA THR A 98 -8.10 7.59 -11.57
C THR A 98 -8.27 6.98 -12.95
N THR A 99 -7.73 5.80 -13.20
CA THR A 99 -7.93 5.07 -14.47
C THR A 99 -9.35 4.52 -14.57
N GLY A 100 -9.98 4.11 -13.46
CA GLY A 100 -11.40 3.75 -13.44
C GLY A 100 -12.31 4.93 -13.79
N LEU A 101 -12.02 6.11 -13.23
CA LEU A 101 -12.72 7.35 -13.60
C LEU A 101 -12.46 7.76 -15.06
N LEU A 102 -11.26 7.48 -15.58
CA LEU A 102 -10.96 7.69 -17.00
C LEU A 102 -11.81 6.77 -17.89
N ILE A 103 -11.94 5.49 -17.55
CA ILE A 103 -12.81 4.53 -18.25
C ILE A 103 -14.25 5.05 -18.26
N ALA A 104 -14.78 5.42 -17.10
CA ALA A 104 -16.13 5.99 -16.98
C ALA A 104 -16.30 7.27 -17.82
N GLY A 105 -15.31 8.16 -17.82
CA GLY A 105 -15.33 9.38 -18.62
C GLY A 105 -15.28 9.12 -20.12
N ILE A 106 -14.49 8.15 -20.56
CA ILE A 106 -14.42 7.72 -21.97
C ILE A 106 -15.76 7.12 -22.40
N LEU A 107 -16.34 6.24 -21.58
CA LEU A 107 -17.65 5.62 -21.83
C LEU A 107 -18.74 6.67 -21.97
N ALA A 108 -18.79 7.64 -21.04
CA ALA A 108 -19.80 8.69 -21.03
C ALA A 108 -19.68 9.68 -22.19
N ALA A 109 -18.45 9.94 -22.66
CA ALA A 109 -18.18 10.89 -23.74
C ALA A 109 -18.17 10.25 -25.13
N ASP A 110 -18.24 8.92 -25.24
CA ASP A 110 -18.13 8.14 -26.48
C ASP A 110 -16.90 8.51 -27.32
N ILE A 111 -15.73 8.59 -26.66
CA ILE A 111 -14.45 8.95 -27.29
C ILE A 111 -13.51 7.76 -27.46
N PRO A 112 -12.58 7.78 -28.44
CA PRO A 112 -11.61 6.70 -28.60
C PRO A 112 -10.63 6.62 -27.42
N GLY A 113 -10.07 5.43 -27.19
CA GLY A 113 -9.00 5.21 -26.18
C GLY A 113 -9.35 4.21 -25.07
N MET A 114 -10.54 3.60 -25.10
CA MET A 114 -11.02 2.65 -24.09
C MET A 114 -10.00 1.53 -23.79
N GLN A 115 -9.44 0.90 -24.81
CA GLN A 115 -8.46 -0.19 -24.64
C GLN A 115 -7.19 0.24 -23.90
N ILE A 116 -6.72 1.47 -24.13
CA ILE A 116 -5.56 2.01 -23.41
C ILE A 116 -5.93 2.27 -21.94
N ALA A 117 -7.11 2.83 -21.69
CA ALA A 117 -7.59 3.11 -20.35
C ALA A 117 -7.75 1.82 -19.51
N ILE A 118 -8.31 0.77 -20.11
CA ILE A 118 -8.42 -0.56 -19.49
C ILE A 118 -7.04 -1.14 -19.20
N GLY A 119 -6.14 -1.15 -20.18
CA GLY A 119 -4.78 -1.67 -19.97
C GLY A 119 -4.03 -0.94 -18.84
N LEU A 120 -4.21 0.38 -18.73
CA LEU A 120 -3.67 1.16 -17.60
C LEU A 120 -4.34 0.81 -16.26
N HIS A 121 -5.65 0.58 -16.27
CA HIS A 121 -6.41 0.19 -15.08
C HIS A 121 -6.02 -1.20 -14.57
N GLU A 122 -5.95 -2.19 -15.46
CA GLU A 122 -5.50 -3.55 -15.16
C GLU A 122 -4.06 -3.56 -14.66
N PHE A 123 -3.17 -2.81 -15.31
CA PHE A 123 -1.80 -2.65 -14.83
C PHE A 123 -1.74 -2.04 -13.43
N SER A 124 -2.60 -1.05 -13.15
CA SER A 124 -2.71 -0.42 -11.83
C SER A 124 -3.21 -1.41 -10.78
N ALA A 125 -4.20 -2.25 -11.13
CA ALA A 125 -4.73 -3.31 -10.28
C ALA A 125 -3.64 -4.34 -9.96
N PHE A 126 -2.96 -4.87 -10.99
CA PHE A 126 -1.84 -5.78 -10.82
C PHE A 126 -0.74 -5.21 -9.92
N LEU A 127 -0.31 -3.97 -10.19
CA LEU A 127 0.70 -3.30 -9.39
C LEU A 127 0.24 -3.15 -7.93
N SER A 128 -1.05 -2.86 -7.71
CA SER A 128 -1.62 -2.77 -6.36
C SER A 128 -1.55 -4.11 -5.63
N TYR A 129 -1.90 -5.22 -6.28
CA TYR A 129 -1.83 -6.56 -5.69
C TYR A 129 -0.41 -6.91 -5.25
N VAL A 130 0.56 -6.74 -6.14
CA VAL A 130 1.96 -7.06 -5.87
C VAL A 130 2.50 -6.18 -4.74
N THR A 131 2.27 -4.87 -4.80
CA THR A 131 2.84 -3.92 -3.84
C THR A 131 2.21 -4.05 -2.45
N ILE A 132 0.91 -4.34 -2.38
CA ILE A 132 0.22 -4.60 -1.12
C ILE A 132 0.62 -5.96 -0.53
N ALA A 133 0.77 -6.99 -1.35
CA ALA A 133 1.27 -8.29 -0.89
C ALA A 133 2.68 -8.16 -0.27
N ILE A 134 3.58 -7.43 -0.94
CA ILE A 134 4.92 -7.12 -0.41
C ILE A 134 4.81 -6.32 0.89
N HIS A 135 3.98 -5.27 0.93
CA HIS A 135 3.80 -4.41 2.10
C HIS A 135 3.27 -5.17 3.32
N VAL A 136 2.22 -5.97 3.14
CA VAL A 136 1.60 -6.79 4.20
C VAL A 136 2.55 -7.90 4.62
N GLY A 137 3.18 -8.61 3.66
CA GLY A 137 4.15 -9.65 3.93
C GLY A 137 5.35 -9.13 4.75
N ALA A 138 5.91 -7.99 4.37
CA ALA A 138 6.98 -7.34 5.14
C ALA A 138 6.51 -6.90 6.53
N SER A 139 5.26 -6.44 6.67
CA SER A 139 4.71 -6.02 7.97
C SER A 139 4.48 -7.23 8.91
N LEU A 140 3.99 -8.35 8.37
CA LEU A 140 3.85 -9.60 9.12
C LEU A 140 5.21 -10.19 9.48
N TYR A 141 6.17 -10.12 8.57
CA TYR A 141 7.53 -10.57 8.83
C TYR A 141 8.23 -9.73 9.90
N SER A 142 8.10 -8.40 9.83
CA SER A 142 8.53 -7.47 10.87
C SER A 142 7.95 -7.83 12.24
N ARG A 143 6.64 -8.15 12.27
CA ARG A 143 5.96 -8.64 13.48
C ARG A 143 6.56 -9.95 14.01
N LEU A 144 6.89 -10.90 13.12
CA LEU A 144 7.52 -12.18 13.51
C LEU A 144 8.92 -11.98 14.11
N LYS A 145 9.68 -10.99 13.62
CA LYS A 145 10.98 -10.60 14.19
C LYS A 145 10.84 -9.88 15.53
N GLY A 146 9.76 -9.16 15.75
CA GLY A 146 9.57 -8.35 16.96
C GLY A 146 10.39 -7.05 16.94
N GLU A 147 10.60 -6.48 15.75
CA GLU A 147 11.43 -5.28 15.56
C GLU A 147 10.66 -3.98 15.84
N GLY A 148 9.37 -4.04 16.14
CA GLY A 148 8.56 -2.91 16.62
C GLY A 148 7.83 -2.10 15.54
N VAL A 149 8.16 -2.26 14.25
CA VAL A 149 7.53 -1.49 13.16
C VAL A 149 6.03 -1.78 13.07
N TRP A 150 5.62 -3.04 13.25
CA TRP A 150 4.21 -3.45 13.26
C TRP A 150 3.39 -2.72 14.34
N ASN A 151 3.96 -2.57 15.54
CA ASN A 151 3.34 -1.87 16.68
C ASN A 151 3.04 -0.40 16.35
N GLY A 152 3.77 0.17 15.39
CA GLY A 152 3.57 1.51 14.88
C GLY A 152 2.18 1.73 14.29
N MET A 153 1.60 0.73 13.62
CA MET A 153 0.38 0.89 12.80
C MET A 153 -0.84 0.11 13.32
N VAL A 154 -0.66 -0.89 14.20
CA VAL A 154 -1.80 -1.68 14.71
C VAL A 154 -2.41 -1.10 15.99
N PRO A 155 -3.73 -1.27 16.20
CA PRO A 155 -4.40 -0.80 17.41
C PRO A 155 -4.29 -1.79 18.58
N VAL A 156 -4.43 -3.11 18.32
CA VAL A 156 -4.59 -4.13 19.37
C VAL A 156 -3.55 -5.26 19.34
N TRP A 157 -3.23 -5.80 18.15
CA TRP A 157 -2.43 -7.02 18.03
C TRP A 157 -0.92 -6.78 18.05
N LYS A 158 -0.41 -6.10 19.08
CA LYS A 158 1.00 -5.70 19.20
C LYS A 158 1.92 -6.90 19.48
N GLU A 159 3.19 -6.74 19.15
CA GLU A 159 4.30 -7.63 19.51
C GLU A 159 4.59 -7.55 21.02
N THR A 160 5.12 -8.63 21.59
CA THR A 160 5.51 -8.72 23.00
C THR A 160 7.02 -8.53 23.22
N GLY A 161 7.84 -8.69 22.18
CA GLY A 161 9.30 -8.55 22.23
C GLY A 161 9.99 -9.13 20.99
N LYS A 162 11.32 -9.00 20.93
CA LYS A 162 12.16 -9.55 19.85
C LYS A 162 12.11 -11.08 19.86
N ASN A 163 12.10 -11.68 18.69
CA ASN A 163 12.14 -13.12 18.53
C ASN A 163 13.60 -13.60 18.41
N GLU A 164 14.05 -14.38 19.38
CA GLU A 164 15.45 -14.86 19.47
C GLU A 164 15.65 -16.25 18.85
N SER A 165 14.71 -16.72 18.01
CA SER A 165 14.86 -17.98 17.29
C SER A 165 16.11 -17.99 16.40
N GLU A 166 16.84 -19.10 16.40
CA GLU A 166 18.01 -19.31 15.53
C GLU A 166 17.67 -19.05 14.06
N LEU A 167 16.52 -19.52 13.58
CA LEU A 167 16.06 -19.31 12.21
C LEU A 167 15.91 -17.82 11.87
N ILE A 168 15.29 -17.04 12.76
CA ILE A 168 15.12 -15.59 12.57
C ILE A 168 16.49 -14.90 12.54
N SER A 169 17.41 -15.29 13.43
CA SER A 169 18.75 -14.71 13.45
C SER A 169 19.55 -14.97 12.16
N HIS A 170 19.34 -16.12 11.51
CA HIS A 170 19.95 -16.41 10.21
C HIS A 170 19.34 -15.59 9.08
N LEU A 171 18.02 -15.39 9.10
CA LEU A 171 17.33 -14.55 8.12
C LEU A 171 17.75 -13.08 8.25
N GLU A 172 17.84 -12.55 9.48
CA GLU A 172 18.34 -11.19 9.73
C GLU A 172 19.76 -11.00 9.17
N LYS A 173 20.68 -11.94 9.43
CA LYS A 173 22.04 -11.89 8.86
C LYS A 173 22.06 -11.92 7.32
N ALA A 174 21.11 -12.61 6.69
CA ALA A 174 20.99 -12.64 5.23
C ALA A 174 20.43 -11.32 4.70
N GLU A 175 19.42 -10.76 5.36
CA GLU A 175 18.84 -9.44 5.06
C GLU A 175 19.86 -8.32 5.17
N ASP A 176 20.65 -8.30 6.24
CA ASP A 176 21.65 -7.26 6.48
C ASP A 176 22.67 -7.21 5.34
N LYS A 177 23.11 -8.37 4.83
CA LYS A 177 23.99 -8.44 3.65
C LYS A 177 23.33 -7.87 2.39
N VAL A 178 22.02 -8.11 2.21
CA VAL A 178 21.26 -7.52 1.09
C VAL A 178 21.18 -6.00 1.27
N TYR A 179 20.87 -5.52 2.47
CA TYR A 179 20.80 -4.09 2.75
C TYR A 179 22.14 -3.39 2.54
N GLU A 180 23.25 -3.94 3.02
CA GLU A 180 24.61 -3.44 2.79
C GLU A 180 24.96 -3.40 1.30
N THR A 181 24.56 -4.42 0.54
CA THR A 181 24.78 -4.47 -0.91
C THR A 181 24.02 -3.36 -1.63
N ILE A 182 22.77 -3.09 -1.22
CA ILE A 182 21.96 -1.99 -1.75
C ILE A 182 22.59 -0.65 -1.38
N GLU A 183 23.02 -0.47 -0.13
CA GLU A 183 23.68 0.76 0.32
C GLU A 183 24.95 1.05 -0.48
N LYS A 184 25.78 0.02 -0.71
CA LYS A 184 27.00 0.15 -1.52
C LYS A 184 26.68 0.47 -2.98
N THR A 185 25.73 -0.25 -3.58
CA THR A 185 25.36 -0.09 -4.99
C THR A 185 24.74 1.28 -5.27
N LEU A 186 23.84 1.73 -4.40
CA LEU A 186 23.11 2.99 -4.54
C LEU A 186 23.82 4.18 -3.88
N ARG A 187 24.96 3.95 -3.20
CA ARG A 187 25.76 4.96 -2.48
C ARG A 187 24.94 5.73 -1.43
N LEU A 188 24.18 5.01 -0.60
CA LEU A 188 23.26 5.57 0.40
C LEU A 188 23.91 6.04 1.70
#